data_AF-A0A251V4R8-F1
#
_entry.id   AF-A0A251V4R8-F1
#
_cell.length_a   1.000
_cell.length_b   1.000
_cell.length_c   1.000
_cell.angle_alpha   90.00
_cell.angle_beta   90.00
_cell.angle_gamma   90.00
#
_symmetry.space_group_name_H-M   'P 1'
#
loop_
_entity.id
_entity.type
_entity.pdbx_description
1 polymer ?
#
loop_
_entity_poly.entity_id
_entity_poly.type
_entity_poly.pdbx_seq_one_letter_code
_entity_poly.pdbx_strand_id
1 'polypeptide(L)'
;MWVGVRTIEGFSKSVNPLIQKGAKGQPNYLIKLIREKSTQGFRGVADYNIQSSNCWRLAVVTLTTIAISLPEKEKEDVDFLLECVREGLVYVTLVEKSLDIIYAHVILQHAAETLWQEIRFTKRWLGNDLQNPDFQEYTVGQIIKWYRDKGKDYVMDEYRKFNNDHPKHRFICGSSMYRITESILHTYNTIDDGTMSQKELLDRLSSMIADIIAACLTNLPQIIIMKCHYMSAIKEREASVKDAAQLLGETREIIRRLQRHGIPSMNPSDMPFLDKWCAYFTNSR
;
A
#
# COMPACT_ATOMS: atom_id res chain seq x y z
N MET A 1 38.96 -0.87 27.49
CA MET A 1 37.50 -0.72 27.66
C MET A 1 37.00 0.72 27.51
N TRP A 2 37.73 1.73 28.01
CA TRP A 2 37.32 3.15 28.02
C TRP A 2 37.12 3.81 26.63
N VAL A 3 37.96 3.48 25.65
CA VAL A 3 37.83 4.01 24.28
C VAL A 3 36.52 3.57 23.62
N GLY A 4 36.11 2.31 23.82
CA GLY A 4 34.85 1.80 23.27
C GLY A 4 33.61 2.51 23.81
N VAL A 5 33.59 2.78 25.12
CA VAL A 5 32.48 3.51 25.79
C VAL A 5 32.36 4.93 25.24
N ARG A 6 33.48 5.68 25.18
CA ARG A 6 33.48 7.05 24.63
C ARG A 6 33.07 7.10 23.16
N THR A 7 33.49 6.12 22.36
CA THR A 7 33.09 6.03 20.95
C THR A 7 31.58 5.79 20.81
N ILE A 8 31.00 4.89 21.62
CA ILE A 8 29.55 4.63 21.63
C ILE A 8 28.76 5.86 22.11
N GLU A 9 29.23 6.54 23.16
CA GLU A 9 28.61 7.77 23.66
C GLU A 9 28.63 8.89 22.62
N GLY A 10 29.76 9.07 21.93
CA GLY A 10 29.89 10.04 20.84
C GLY A 10 28.95 9.73 19.68
N PHE A 11 28.84 8.46 19.29
CA PHE A 11 27.89 8.03 18.27
C PHE A 11 26.43 8.28 18.70
N SER A 12 26.07 7.92 19.93
CA SER A 12 24.73 8.12 20.46
C SER A 12 24.34 9.61 20.50
N LYS A 13 25.26 10.49 20.90
CA LYS A 13 25.05 11.96 20.89
C LYS A 13 24.79 12.50 19.48
N SER A 14 25.40 11.92 18.45
CA SER A 14 25.20 12.33 17.07
C SER A 14 23.90 11.79 16.46
N VAL A 15 23.49 10.58 16.84
CA VAL A 15 22.34 9.87 16.24
C VAL A 15 21.01 10.17 16.94
N ASN A 16 21.00 10.27 18.28
CA ASN A 16 19.77 10.49 19.05
C ASN A 16 18.97 11.75 18.61
N PRO A 17 19.60 12.91 18.32
CA PRO A 17 18.87 14.07 17.83
C PRO A 17 18.14 13.82 16.52
N LEU A 18 18.68 12.97 15.63
CA LEU A 18 18.06 12.62 14.35
C LEU A 18 16.84 11.72 14.56
N ILE A 19 16.94 10.76 15.47
CA ILE A 19 15.80 9.92 15.88
C ILE A 19 14.70 10.81 16.49
N GLN A 20 15.05 11.74 17.36
CA GLN A 20 14.10 12.68 17.96
C GLN A 20 13.46 13.60 16.92
N LYS A 21 14.23 14.07 15.93
CA LYS A 21 13.72 14.84 14.80
C LYS A 21 12.72 14.03 13.99
N GLY A 22 13.05 12.79 13.63
CA GLY A 22 12.14 11.88 12.93
C GLY A 22 10.87 11.61 13.74
N ALA A 23 10.98 11.44 15.05
CA ALA A 23 9.83 11.23 15.94
C ALA A 23 8.86 12.44 16.00
N LYS A 24 9.27 13.63 15.58
CA LYS A 24 8.36 14.78 15.43
C LYS A 24 7.61 14.77 14.10
N GLY A 25 8.12 14.05 13.10
CA GLY A 25 7.55 13.93 11.76
C GLY A 25 6.80 12.60 11.54
N GLN A 26 6.27 11.98 12.60
CA GLN A 26 5.55 10.72 12.46
C GLN A 26 4.27 10.89 11.63
N PRO A 27 3.93 9.89 10.81
CA PRO A 27 2.72 9.91 9.98
C PRO A 27 1.49 9.57 10.83
N ASN A 28 0.85 10.59 11.39
CA ASN A 28 -0.22 10.42 12.37
C ASN A 28 -1.48 9.79 11.79
N TYR A 29 -1.82 10.08 10.53
CA TYR A 29 -2.97 9.48 9.86
C TYR A 29 -2.72 8.00 9.59
N LEU A 30 -1.53 7.65 9.08
CA LEU A 30 -1.14 6.26 8.86
C LEU A 30 -1.12 5.45 10.16
N ILE A 31 -0.55 6.00 11.23
CA ILE A 31 -0.54 5.34 12.55
C ILE A 31 -1.97 5.08 13.02
N LYS A 32 -2.87 6.05 12.82
CA LYS A 32 -4.29 5.91 13.17
C LYS A 32 -4.97 4.83 12.34
N LEU A 33 -4.74 4.80 11.02
CA LEU A 33 -5.25 3.76 10.12
C LEU A 33 -4.82 2.36 10.58
N ILE A 34 -3.52 2.13 10.80
CA ILE A 34 -3.00 0.83 11.23
C ILE A 34 -3.61 0.44 12.58
N ARG A 35 -3.74 1.39 13.51
CA ARG A 35 -4.31 1.12 14.85
C ARG A 35 -5.78 0.71 14.79
N GLU A 36 -6.57 1.34 13.93
CA GLU A 36 -8.03 1.25 13.98
C GLU A 36 -8.61 0.27 12.94
N LYS A 37 -7.88 0.02 11.84
CA LYS A 37 -8.39 -0.74 10.71
C LYS A 37 -7.58 -1.99 10.39
N SER A 38 -6.31 -2.09 10.81
CA SER A 38 -5.50 -3.29 10.54
C SER A 38 -5.95 -4.47 11.39
N THR A 39 -5.96 -5.66 10.79
CA THR A 39 -6.32 -6.91 11.44
C THR A 39 -5.10 -7.62 12.03
N GLN A 40 -5.36 -8.55 12.96
CA GLN A 40 -4.31 -9.42 13.48
C GLN A 40 -3.77 -10.33 12.36
N GLY A 41 -2.46 -10.30 12.16
CA GLY A 41 -1.78 -11.05 11.12
C GLY A 41 -1.93 -10.45 9.73
N PHE A 42 -2.51 -9.25 9.58
CA PHE A 42 -2.67 -8.59 8.28
C PHE A 42 -3.51 -9.42 7.28
N ARG A 43 -4.60 -10.03 7.76
CA ARG A 43 -5.42 -10.97 7.00
C ARG A 43 -6.12 -10.34 5.80
N GLY A 44 -6.32 -9.02 5.78
CA GLY A 44 -6.85 -8.31 4.62
C GLY A 44 -5.99 -8.44 3.36
N VAL A 45 -4.72 -8.87 3.49
CA VAL A 45 -3.89 -9.25 2.34
C VAL A 45 -4.36 -10.54 1.68
N ALA A 46 -4.91 -11.47 2.46
CA ALA A 46 -5.40 -12.79 2.03
C ALA A 46 -6.74 -12.75 1.33
N ASP A 47 -7.59 -11.81 1.74
CA ASP A 47 -9.01 -11.84 1.43
C ASP A 47 -9.30 -11.55 -0.05
N TYR A 48 -8.24 -11.34 -0.84
CA TYR A 48 -8.32 -11.01 -2.24
C TYR A 48 -7.18 -11.67 -3.00
N ASN A 49 -7.48 -12.18 -4.20
CA ASN A 49 -6.49 -12.73 -5.10
C ASN A 49 -5.63 -11.61 -5.73
N ILE A 50 -4.94 -10.83 -4.90
CA ILE A 50 -4.00 -9.76 -5.28
C ILE A 50 -2.70 -10.36 -5.85
N GLN A 51 -2.57 -11.71 -5.87
CA GLN A 51 -1.42 -12.50 -6.36
C GLN A 51 -0.92 -12.13 -7.77
N SER A 52 -1.66 -11.31 -8.50
CA SER A 52 -1.36 -10.91 -9.87
C SER A 52 -0.69 -9.56 -10.04
N SER A 53 -0.65 -8.75 -8.97
CA SER A 53 0.10 -7.51 -8.94
C SER A 53 1.06 -7.58 -7.77
N ASN A 54 2.33 -7.86 -8.06
CA ASN A 54 3.38 -7.84 -7.05
C ASN A 54 3.75 -6.40 -6.59
N CYS A 55 2.89 -5.43 -6.87
CA CYS A 55 3.08 -4.01 -6.54
C CYS A 55 2.12 -3.62 -5.41
N TRP A 56 2.68 -3.41 -4.21
CA TRP A 56 1.95 -2.96 -3.03
C TRP A 56 1.21 -1.66 -3.29
N ARG A 57 1.86 -0.69 -3.94
CA ARG A 57 1.25 0.59 -4.26
C ARG A 57 0.06 0.44 -5.19
N LEU A 58 0.16 -0.40 -6.23
CA LEU A 58 -0.95 -0.56 -7.17
C LEU A 58 -2.19 -1.11 -6.48
N ALA A 59 -2.03 -2.10 -5.59
CA ALA A 59 -3.13 -2.64 -4.82
C ALA A 59 -3.80 -1.58 -3.93
N VAL A 60 -3.00 -0.81 -3.18
CA VAL A 60 -3.49 0.28 -2.32
C VAL A 60 -4.24 1.33 -3.12
N VAL A 61 -3.66 1.79 -4.24
CA VAL A 61 -4.23 2.84 -5.09
C VAL A 61 -5.54 2.37 -5.73
N THR A 62 -5.60 1.12 -6.22
CA THR A 62 -6.82 0.55 -6.80
C THR A 62 -7.95 0.46 -5.78
N LEU A 63 -7.70 -0.01 -4.55
CA LEU A 63 -8.72 -0.05 -3.49
C LEU A 63 -9.18 1.35 -3.08
N THR A 64 -8.24 2.28 -3.01
CA THR A 64 -8.53 3.68 -2.69
C THR A 64 -9.40 4.32 -3.78
N THR A 65 -9.21 3.95 -5.05
CA THR A 65 -10.06 4.38 -6.17
C THR A 65 -11.53 4.02 -5.92
N ILE A 66 -11.79 2.77 -5.53
CA ILE A 66 -13.14 2.28 -5.24
C ILE A 66 -13.73 3.07 -4.06
N ALA A 67 -12.94 3.30 -3.01
CA ALA A 67 -13.38 4.04 -1.82
C ALA A 67 -13.77 5.50 -2.16
N ILE A 68 -13.01 6.18 -3.01
CA ILE A 68 -13.31 7.57 -3.43
C ILE A 68 -14.59 7.67 -4.24
N SER A 69 -14.96 6.60 -4.94
CA SER A 69 -16.19 6.54 -5.72
C SER A 69 -17.44 6.26 -4.92
N LEU A 70 -17.31 6.08 -3.61
CA LEU A 70 -18.48 5.98 -2.75
C LEU A 70 -19.17 7.36 -2.65
N PRO A 71 -20.51 7.38 -2.53
CA PRO A 71 -21.30 8.61 -2.45
C PRO A 71 -20.91 9.60 -1.34
N GLU A 72 -21.37 10.85 -1.53
CA GLU A 72 -20.99 12.03 -0.71
C GLU A 72 -21.24 11.85 0.79
N LYS A 73 -22.18 10.99 1.18
CA LYS A 73 -22.47 10.71 2.60
C LYS A 73 -21.29 10.11 3.37
N GLU A 74 -20.34 9.47 2.68
CA GLU A 74 -19.13 8.89 3.30
C GLU A 74 -17.89 9.79 3.13
N LYS A 75 -18.06 11.02 2.63
CA LYS A 75 -16.95 11.89 2.23
C LYS A 75 -15.94 12.17 3.33
N GLU A 76 -16.38 12.39 4.55
CA GLU A 76 -15.47 12.67 5.68
C GLU A 76 -14.55 11.46 5.96
N ASP A 77 -15.11 10.25 5.94
CA ASP A 77 -14.36 9.00 6.14
C ASP A 77 -13.44 8.71 4.93
N VAL A 78 -13.89 9.03 3.71
CA VAL A 78 -13.09 8.93 2.48
C VAL A 78 -11.91 9.92 2.49
N ASP A 79 -12.13 11.17 2.87
CA ASP A 79 -11.09 12.19 2.96
C ASP A 79 -10.07 11.84 4.05
N PHE A 80 -10.53 11.29 5.17
CA PHE A 80 -9.65 10.74 6.20
C PHE A 80 -8.80 9.57 5.66
N LEU A 81 -9.41 8.62 4.94
CA LEU A 81 -8.69 7.50 4.31
C LEU A 81 -7.66 7.99 3.29
N LEU A 82 -7.97 9.02 2.50
CA LEU A 82 -7.06 9.63 1.55
C LEU A 82 -5.78 10.18 2.20
N GLU A 83 -5.91 10.86 3.34
CA GLU A 83 -4.76 11.35 4.10
C GLU A 83 -3.92 10.18 4.66
N CYS A 84 -4.57 9.12 5.13
CA CYS A 84 -3.89 7.90 5.58
C CYS A 84 -3.11 7.22 4.44
N VAL A 85 -3.72 7.09 3.27
CA VAL A 85 -3.09 6.51 2.07
C VAL A 85 -1.95 7.37 1.58
N ARG A 86 -2.11 8.70 1.57
CA ARG A 86 -1.04 9.64 1.18
C ARG A 86 0.21 9.44 2.05
N GLU A 87 0.05 9.38 3.36
CA GLU A 87 1.17 9.10 4.27
C GLU A 87 1.72 7.67 4.09
N GLY A 88 0.84 6.68 3.95
CA GLY A 88 1.20 5.28 3.71
C GLY A 88 2.08 5.07 2.48
N LEU A 89 1.70 5.67 1.34
CA LEU A 89 2.38 5.52 0.06
C LEU A 89 3.82 6.05 0.08
N VAL A 90 4.16 7.01 0.96
CA VAL A 90 5.55 7.45 1.16
C VAL A 90 6.43 6.26 1.59
N TYR A 91 5.97 5.49 2.57
CA TYR A 91 6.74 4.37 3.12
C TYR A 91 6.62 3.11 2.27
N VAL A 92 5.48 2.86 1.63
CA VAL A 92 5.35 1.76 0.64
C VAL A 92 6.30 2.00 -0.53
N THR A 93 6.41 3.23 -1.05
CA THR A 93 7.38 3.59 -2.09
C THR A 93 8.81 3.34 -1.63
N LEU A 94 9.13 3.69 -0.38
CA LEU A 94 10.45 3.44 0.20
C LEU A 94 10.77 1.94 0.22
N VAL A 95 9.81 1.10 0.63
CA VAL A 95 9.98 -0.37 0.64
C VAL A 95 10.24 -0.92 -0.75
N GLU A 96 9.37 -0.59 -1.71
CA GLU A 96 9.49 -1.09 -3.08
C GLU A 96 10.80 -0.66 -3.77
N LYS A 97 11.27 0.57 -3.52
CA LYS A 97 12.54 1.07 -4.08
C LYS A 97 13.78 0.49 -3.39
N SER A 98 13.70 0.21 -2.09
CA SER A 98 14.87 -0.21 -1.31
C SER A 98 15.19 -1.69 -1.46
N LEU A 99 14.18 -2.52 -1.73
CA LEU A 99 14.32 -3.97 -1.79
C LEU A 99 14.51 -4.51 -3.21
N ASP A 100 14.72 -3.60 -4.18
CA ASP A 100 14.93 -3.88 -5.61
C ASP A 100 14.10 -5.08 -6.09
N ILE A 101 12.78 -4.98 -5.84
CA ILE A 101 11.80 -5.99 -6.23
C ILE A 101 11.82 -5.99 -7.77
N ILE A 102 12.69 -6.81 -8.39
CA ILE A 102 12.94 -7.14 -9.81
C ILE A 102 12.48 -6.07 -10.83
N TYR A 103 13.36 -5.62 -11.75
CA TYR A 103 13.11 -4.73 -12.90
C TYR A 103 11.69 -4.75 -13.53
N ALA A 104 11.00 -5.89 -13.60
CA ALA A 104 9.60 -6.01 -13.99
C ALA A 104 8.61 -5.14 -13.19
N HIS A 105 8.96 -4.70 -11.98
CA HIS A 105 8.11 -3.85 -11.13
C HIS A 105 8.22 -2.37 -11.46
N VAL A 106 9.28 -1.89 -12.13
CA VAL A 106 9.41 -0.45 -12.44
C VAL A 106 8.20 0.07 -13.22
N ILE A 107 7.69 -0.75 -14.15
CA ILE A 107 6.50 -0.41 -14.95
C ILE A 107 5.25 -0.40 -14.06
N LEU A 108 5.08 -1.38 -13.16
CA LEU A 108 3.95 -1.43 -12.22
C LEU A 108 3.98 -0.25 -11.24
N GLN A 109 5.17 0.11 -10.76
CA GLN A 109 5.41 1.23 -9.87
C GLN A 109 5.10 2.57 -10.55
N HIS A 110 5.53 2.74 -11.79
CA HIS A 110 5.21 3.92 -12.58
C HIS A 110 3.72 4.02 -12.89
N ALA A 111 3.06 2.89 -13.17
CA ALA A 111 1.62 2.83 -13.36
C ALA A 111 0.87 3.23 -12.07
N ALA A 112 1.25 2.65 -10.92
CA ALA A 112 0.67 3.00 -9.62
C ALA A 112 0.86 4.48 -9.27
N GLU A 113 2.05 5.03 -9.52
CA GLU A 113 2.34 6.44 -9.29
C GLU A 113 1.49 7.36 -10.16
N THR A 114 1.44 7.09 -11.47
CA THR A 114 0.66 7.88 -12.43
C THR A 114 -0.83 7.85 -12.06
N LEU A 115 -1.35 6.67 -11.74
CA LEU A 115 -2.73 6.51 -11.30
C LEU A 115 -2.99 7.26 -9.98
N TRP A 116 -2.09 7.20 -9.01
CA TRP A 116 -2.23 7.93 -7.75
C TRP A 116 -2.31 9.45 -7.97
N GLN A 117 -1.50 10.00 -8.87
CA GLN A 117 -1.56 11.42 -9.20
C GLN A 117 -2.90 11.80 -9.87
N GLU A 118 -3.41 10.95 -10.78
CA GLU A 118 -4.70 11.15 -11.42
C GLU A 118 -5.84 11.18 -10.38
N ILE A 119 -5.88 10.20 -9.50
CA ILE A 119 -6.88 10.10 -8.42
C ILE A 119 -6.79 11.29 -7.48
N ARG A 120 -5.58 11.63 -7.01
CA ARG A 120 -5.36 12.67 -6.00
C ARG A 120 -5.74 14.05 -6.50
N PHE A 121 -5.37 14.39 -7.73
CA PHE A 121 -5.53 15.75 -8.26
C PHE A 121 -6.76 15.95 -9.13
N THR A 122 -7.21 14.90 -9.83
CA THR A 122 -8.31 15.03 -10.78
C THR A 122 -9.54 14.23 -10.39
N LYS A 123 -9.46 13.40 -9.32
CA LYS A 123 -10.53 12.49 -8.90
C LYS A 123 -11.01 11.62 -10.07
N ARG A 124 -10.06 11.11 -10.86
CA ARG A 124 -10.32 10.24 -12.01
C ARG A 124 -9.55 8.94 -11.92
N TRP A 125 -10.07 7.91 -12.58
CA TRP A 125 -9.39 6.66 -12.84
C TRP A 125 -9.43 6.35 -14.33
N LEU A 126 -8.27 6.40 -14.98
CA LEU A 126 -8.11 6.17 -16.43
C LEU A 126 -9.01 7.06 -17.30
N GLY A 127 -9.23 8.30 -16.84
CA GLY A 127 -10.09 9.29 -17.45
C GLY A 127 -11.56 9.25 -17.03
N ASN A 128 -11.99 8.24 -16.27
CA ASN A 128 -13.37 8.19 -15.76
C ASN A 128 -13.47 8.97 -14.46
N ASP A 129 -14.54 9.77 -14.31
CA ASP A 129 -14.81 10.52 -13.10
C ASP A 129 -15.18 9.60 -11.93
N LEU A 130 -14.47 9.74 -10.81
CA LEU A 130 -14.76 8.97 -9.60
C LEU A 130 -16.00 9.48 -8.88
N GLN A 131 -16.36 10.74 -9.06
CA GLN A 131 -17.55 11.37 -8.49
C GLN A 131 -18.70 11.39 -9.52
N ASN A 132 -18.80 10.34 -10.33
CA ASN A 132 -19.87 10.18 -11.31
C ASN A 132 -21.25 10.32 -10.61
N PRO A 133 -22.13 11.23 -11.07
CA PRO A 133 -23.49 11.37 -10.53
C PRO A 133 -24.27 10.05 -10.49
N ASP A 134 -24.06 9.15 -11.46
CA ASP A 134 -24.73 7.85 -11.50
C ASP A 134 -24.42 7.00 -10.25
N PHE A 135 -23.23 7.16 -9.66
CA PHE A 135 -22.83 6.40 -8.46
C PHE A 135 -23.64 6.78 -7.22
N GLN A 136 -24.32 7.93 -7.21
CA GLN A 136 -25.23 8.31 -6.13
C GLN A 136 -26.46 7.40 -6.06
N GLU A 137 -26.87 6.85 -7.21
CA GLU A 137 -28.04 5.95 -7.33
C GLU A 137 -27.63 4.47 -7.28
N TYR A 138 -26.34 4.17 -7.47
CA TYR A 138 -25.86 2.79 -7.52
C TYR A 138 -25.77 2.14 -6.13
N THR A 139 -26.24 0.89 -6.08
CA THR A 139 -25.90 -0.03 -4.99
C THR A 139 -24.40 -0.33 -5.00
N VAL A 140 -23.89 -0.83 -3.87
CA VAL A 140 -22.48 -1.24 -3.77
C VAL A 140 -22.11 -2.25 -4.86
N GLY A 141 -22.97 -3.23 -5.13
CA GLY A 141 -22.73 -4.22 -6.17
C GLY A 141 -22.66 -3.63 -7.58
N GLN A 142 -23.45 -2.61 -7.87
CA GLN A 142 -23.40 -1.92 -9.16
C GLN A 142 -22.09 -1.13 -9.33
N ILE A 143 -21.59 -0.45 -8.29
CA ILE A 143 -20.30 0.26 -8.33
C ILE A 143 -19.16 -0.74 -8.59
N ILE A 144 -19.10 -1.85 -7.84
CA ILE A 144 -18.05 -2.85 -8.00
C ILE A 144 -18.11 -3.53 -9.38
N LYS A 145 -19.31 -3.89 -9.86
CA LYS A 145 -19.50 -4.47 -11.21
C LYS A 145 -19.12 -3.47 -12.32
N TRP A 146 -19.42 -2.19 -12.16
CA TRP A 146 -19.01 -1.16 -13.10
C TRP A 146 -17.47 -1.11 -13.23
N TYR A 147 -16.76 -1.09 -12.10
CA TYR A 147 -15.29 -1.11 -12.10
C TYR A 147 -14.70 -2.40 -12.69
N ARG A 148 -15.32 -3.54 -12.38
CA ARG A 148 -14.96 -4.84 -12.95
C ARG A 148 -15.06 -4.83 -14.46
N ASP A 149 -16.22 -4.46 -14.99
CA ASP A 149 -16.48 -4.49 -16.43
C ASP A 149 -15.62 -3.45 -17.16
N LYS A 150 -15.48 -2.23 -16.62
CA LYS A 150 -14.56 -1.21 -17.17
C LYS A 150 -13.11 -1.66 -17.15
N GLY A 151 -12.65 -2.28 -16.06
CA GLY A 151 -11.30 -2.84 -15.96
C GLY A 151 -11.06 -3.89 -17.04
N LYS A 152 -12.03 -4.77 -17.26
CA LYS A 152 -12.01 -5.78 -18.33
C LYS A 152 -11.96 -5.14 -19.72
N ASP A 153 -12.75 -4.10 -19.97
CA ASP A 153 -12.74 -3.38 -21.24
C ASP A 153 -11.37 -2.79 -21.54
N TYR A 154 -10.71 -2.13 -20.58
CA TYR A 154 -9.35 -1.61 -20.76
C TYR A 154 -8.34 -2.72 -21.09
N VAL A 155 -8.46 -3.88 -20.44
CA VAL A 155 -7.61 -5.04 -20.72
C VAL A 155 -7.82 -5.54 -22.15
N MET A 156 -9.08 -5.73 -22.56
CA MET A 156 -9.43 -6.23 -23.89
C MET A 156 -9.07 -5.23 -25.01
N ASP A 157 -9.25 -3.93 -24.77
CA ASP A 157 -8.91 -2.88 -25.72
C ASP A 157 -7.41 -2.78 -25.96
N GLU A 158 -6.59 -2.90 -24.91
CA GLU A 158 -5.13 -2.91 -25.06
C GLU A 158 -4.65 -4.20 -25.73
N TYR A 159 -5.26 -5.35 -25.44
CA TYR A 159 -5.00 -6.59 -26.19
C TYR A 159 -5.36 -6.45 -27.67
N ARG A 160 -6.43 -5.75 -28.05
CA ARG A 160 -6.80 -5.57 -29.47
C ARG A 160 -5.86 -4.62 -30.23
N LYS A 161 -5.14 -3.76 -29.53
CA LYS A 161 -4.25 -2.73 -30.10
C LYS A 161 -2.79 -3.21 -30.22
N PHE A 162 -2.55 -4.53 -30.34
CA PHE A 162 -1.21 -5.14 -30.39
C PHE A 162 -0.34 -4.55 -31.51
N ASN A 163 0.42 -3.51 -31.14
CA ASN A 163 1.70 -3.13 -31.71
C ASN A 163 2.63 -2.98 -30.50
N ASN A 164 3.76 -3.71 -30.52
CA ASN A 164 4.70 -3.85 -29.42
C ASN A 164 5.05 -2.54 -28.70
N ASP A 165 4.98 -2.56 -27.36
CA ASP A 165 6.08 -2.26 -26.42
C ASP A 165 5.47 -2.07 -25.02
N HIS A 166 5.73 -3.03 -24.14
CA HIS A 166 5.36 -3.07 -22.72
C HIS A 166 3.84 -2.98 -22.37
N PRO A 167 3.41 -3.53 -21.22
CA PRO A 167 2.04 -3.32 -20.75
C PRO A 167 1.83 -1.83 -20.49
N LYS A 168 0.93 -1.19 -21.25
CA LYS A 168 0.63 0.24 -21.07
C LYS A 168 -0.01 0.48 -19.71
N HIS A 169 0.13 1.70 -19.20
CA HIS A 169 -0.49 2.20 -17.97
C HIS A 169 -1.95 1.73 -17.79
N ARG A 170 -2.77 1.86 -18.84
CA ARG A 170 -4.19 1.45 -18.85
C ARG A 170 -4.39 -0.05 -18.67
N PHE A 171 -3.56 -0.87 -19.31
CA PHE A 171 -3.62 -2.33 -19.16
C PHE A 171 -3.33 -2.75 -17.72
N ILE A 172 -2.30 -2.18 -17.10
CA ILE A 172 -1.89 -2.51 -15.72
C ILE A 172 -2.98 -2.10 -14.73
N CYS A 173 -3.44 -0.86 -14.80
CA CYS A 173 -4.45 -0.33 -13.89
C CYS A 173 -5.81 -1.02 -14.11
N GLY A 174 -6.21 -1.26 -15.36
CA GLY A 174 -7.41 -2.00 -15.72
C GLY A 174 -7.38 -3.45 -15.24
N SER A 175 -6.24 -4.13 -15.41
CA SER A 175 -6.03 -5.50 -14.90
C SER A 175 -6.12 -5.56 -13.38
N SER A 176 -5.51 -4.60 -12.68
CA SER A 176 -5.56 -4.53 -11.22
C SER A 176 -6.99 -4.31 -10.73
N MET A 177 -7.70 -3.35 -11.32
CA MET A 177 -9.10 -3.06 -10.99
C MET A 177 -9.98 -4.29 -11.21
N TYR A 178 -9.95 -4.86 -12.43
CA TYR A 178 -10.73 -6.05 -12.79
C TYR A 178 -10.56 -7.17 -11.77
N ARG A 179 -9.32 -7.53 -11.45
CA ARG A 179 -9.02 -8.65 -10.55
C ARG A 179 -9.40 -8.37 -9.10
N ILE A 180 -9.15 -7.16 -8.59
CA ILE A 180 -9.56 -6.78 -7.24
C ILE A 180 -11.08 -6.81 -7.12
N THR A 181 -11.81 -6.23 -8.08
CA THR A 181 -13.27 -6.23 -8.06
C THR A 181 -13.87 -7.62 -8.23
N GLU A 182 -13.29 -8.49 -9.06
CA GLU A 182 -13.69 -9.90 -9.15
C GLU A 182 -13.56 -10.60 -7.81
N SER A 183 -12.44 -10.37 -7.13
CA SER A 183 -12.21 -10.97 -5.83
C SER A 183 -13.17 -10.43 -4.77
N ILE A 184 -13.46 -9.12 -4.78
CA ILE A 184 -14.45 -8.51 -3.88
C ILE A 184 -15.84 -9.14 -4.10
N LEU A 185 -16.27 -9.27 -5.36
CA LEU A 185 -17.56 -9.89 -5.70
C LEU A 185 -17.64 -11.35 -5.25
N HIS A 186 -16.56 -12.11 -5.41
CA HIS A 186 -16.53 -13.51 -5.01
C HIS A 186 -16.47 -13.72 -3.50
N THR A 187 -15.77 -12.85 -2.76
CA THR A 187 -15.62 -12.96 -1.31
C THR A 187 -16.90 -12.57 -0.56
N TYR A 188 -17.67 -11.63 -1.10
CA TYR A 188 -18.83 -11.06 -0.41
C TYR A 188 -20.14 -11.37 -1.12
N ASN A 189 -20.77 -12.48 -0.73
CA ASN A 189 -22.12 -12.84 -1.18
C ASN A 189 -23.16 -11.74 -0.91
N THR A 190 -22.92 -10.88 0.10
CA THR A 190 -23.77 -9.73 0.45
C THR A 190 -23.73 -8.58 -0.57
N ILE A 191 -22.83 -8.64 -1.55
CA ILE A 191 -22.80 -7.68 -2.65
C ILE A 191 -23.87 -8.04 -3.69
N ASP A 192 -24.06 -9.33 -3.95
CA ASP A 192 -25.01 -9.81 -4.94
C ASP A 192 -26.46 -9.79 -4.43
N ASP A 193 -26.67 -9.94 -3.12
CA ASP A 193 -28.00 -9.80 -2.50
C ASP A 193 -28.43 -8.33 -2.26
N GLY A 194 -27.54 -7.37 -2.52
CA GLY A 194 -27.80 -5.93 -2.39
C GLY A 194 -27.89 -5.43 -0.95
N THR A 195 -27.52 -6.24 0.05
CA THR A 195 -27.68 -5.88 1.47
C THR A 195 -26.50 -5.08 2.04
N MET A 196 -25.33 -5.12 1.39
CA MET A 196 -24.15 -4.40 1.88
C MET A 196 -24.28 -2.88 1.73
N SER A 197 -24.07 -2.16 2.84
CA SER A 197 -24.08 -0.70 2.84
C SER A 197 -22.76 -0.10 2.31
N GLN A 198 -22.81 1.15 1.84
CA GLN A 198 -21.61 1.87 1.37
C GLN A 198 -20.58 2.09 2.49
N LYS A 199 -21.06 2.41 3.71
CA LYS A 199 -20.21 2.50 4.90
C LYS A 199 -19.51 1.18 5.21
N GLU A 200 -20.24 0.07 5.15
CA GLU A 200 -19.65 -1.25 5.37
C GLU A 200 -18.58 -1.57 4.31
N LEU A 201 -18.82 -1.24 3.04
CA LEU A 201 -17.79 -1.37 2.01
C LEU A 201 -16.57 -0.50 2.34
N LEU A 202 -16.77 0.76 2.72
CA LEU A 202 -15.68 1.66 3.06
C LEU A 202 -14.83 1.14 4.23
N ASP A 203 -15.48 0.59 5.26
CA ASP A 203 -14.80 -0.01 6.41
C ASP A 203 -13.97 -1.23 6.00
N ARG A 204 -14.52 -2.10 5.13
CA ARG A 204 -13.80 -3.26 4.57
C ARG A 204 -12.60 -2.81 3.74
N LEU A 205 -12.80 -1.87 2.80
CA LEU A 205 -11.71 -1.32 1.98
C LEU A 205 -10.63 -0.67 2.83
N SER A 206 -11.02 0.10 3.86
CA SER A 206 -10.08 0.73 4.80
C SER A 206 -9.25 -0.30 5.56
N SER A 207 -9.88 -1.40 6.00
CA SER A 207 -9.19 -2.51 6.67
C SER A 207 -8.20 -3.21 5.75
N MET A 208 -8.59 -3.48 4.50
CA MET A 208 -7.71 -4.06 3.49
C MET A 208 -6.50 -3.16 3.20
N ILE A 209 -6.74 -1.87 2.97
CA ILE A 209 -5.69 -0.90 2.70
C ILE A 209 -4.74 -0.84 3.89
N ALA A 210 -5.27 -0.82 5.12
CA ALA A 210 -4.46 -0.84 6.34
C ALA A 210 -3.58 -2.08 6.41
N ASP A 211 -4.11 -3.25 6.12
CA ASP A 211 -3.37 -4.52 6.15
C ASP A 211 -2.32 -4.64 5.05
N ILE A 212 -2.63 -4.22 3.83
CA ILE A 212 -1.67 -4.21 2.72
C ILE A 212 -0.51 -3.26 3.01
N ILE A 213 -0.81 -2.05 3.51
CA ILE A 213 0.25 -1.12 3.93
C ILE A 213 1.02 -1.73 5.10
N ALA A 214 0.35 -2.19 6.16
CA ALA A 214 0.99 -2.73 7.35
C ALA A 214 1.92 -3.92 7.04
N ALA A 215 1.46 -4.87 6.22
CA ALA A 215 2.26 -5.99 5.73
C ALA A 215 3.47 -5.52 4.92
N CYS A 216 3.31 -4.55 4.02
CA CYS A 216 4.44 -3.95 3.30
C CYS A 216 5.48 -3.35 4.28
N LEU A 217 5.00 -2.66 5.30
CA LEU A 217 5.83 -1.94 6.27
C LEU A 217 6.53 -2.85 7.29
N THR A 218 6.23 -4.16 7.35
CA THR A 218 7.05 -5.10 8.16
C THR A 218 8.48 -5.18 7.65
N ASN A 219 8.75 -4.73 6.42
CA ASN A 219 10.07 -4.67 5.83
C ASN A 219 10.90 -3.42 6.24
N LEU A 220 10.29 -2.44 6.94
CA LEU A 220 11.00 -1.23 7.39
C LEU A 220 12.25 -1.49 8.24
N PRO A 221 12.24 -2.42 9.22
CA PRO A 221 13.44 -2.72 10.00
C PRO A 221 14.60 -3.20 9.13
N GLN A 222 14.34 -4.05 8.12
CA GLN A 222 15.36 -4.51 7.18
C GLN A 222 15.95 -3.35 6.38
N ILE A 223 15.11 -2.42 5.92
CA ILE A 223 15.57 -1.24 5.15
C ILE A 223 16.43 -0.32 6.01
N ILE A 224 16.05 -0.11 7.27
CA ILE A 224 16.84 0.67 8.23
C ILE A 224 18.22 0.02 8.43
N ILE A 225 18.26 -1.31 8.60
CA ILE A 225 19.52 -2.08 8.69
C ILE A 225 20.33 -1.92 7.38
N MET A 226 19.69 -2.06 6.22
CA MET A 226 20.38 -1.94 4.93
C MET A 226 21.07 -0.59 4.78
N LYS A 227 20.37 0.50 5.11
CA LYS A 227 20.92 1.87 5.10
C LYS A 227 22.12 2.04 6.05
N CYS A 228 22.20 1.29 7.15
CA CYS A 228 23.34 1.35 8.07
C CYS A 228 24.58 0.58 7.57
N HIS A 229 24.40 -0.46 6.74
CA HIS A 229 25.45 -1.46 6.49
C HIS A 229 25.95 -1.57 5.05
N TYR A 230 25.15 -1.28 4.02
CA TYR A 230 25.44 -1.71 2.64
C TYR A 230 26.10 -0.67 1.71
N MET A 231 26.45 0.53 2.19
CA MET A 231 27.11 1.56 1.37
C MET A 231 28.64 1.43 1.39
N SER A 232 29.28 1.37 0.21
CA SER A 232 30.72 1.14 0.05
C SER A 232 31.59 2.39 0.25
N ALA A 233 31.08 3.58 -0.08
CA ALA A 233 31.81 4.83 0.13
C ALA A 233 31.51 5.45 1.51
N ILE A 234 32.55 5.89 2.23
CA ILE A 234 32.44 6.41 3.61
C ILE A 234 31.48 7.61 3.72
N LYS A 235 31.52 8.56 2.77
CA LYS A 235 30.65 9.74 2.78
C LYS A 235 29.18 9.40 2.51
N GLU A 236 28.93 8.46 1.61
CA GLU A 236 27.58 7.95 1.33
C GLU A 236 27.04 7.17 2.52
N ARG A 237 27.91 6.47 3.24
CA ARG A 237 27.56 5.74 4.47
C ARG A 237 27.16 6.67 5.61
N GLU A 238 27.86 7.78 5.84
CA GLU A 238 27.49 8.74 6.90
C GLU A 238 26.10 9.34 6.65
N ALA A 239 25.83 9.81 5.42
CA ALA A 239 24.52 10.33 5.05
C ALA A 239 23.42 9.25 5.20
N SER A 240 23.69 8.03 4.71
CA SER A 240 22.75 6.91 4.81
C SER A 240 22.43 6.52 6.25
N VAL A 241 23.41 6.56 7.17
CA VAL A 241 23.18 6.31 8.60
C VAL A 241 22.33 7.42 9.23
N LYS A 242 22.52 8.67 8.83
CA LYS A 242 21.68 9.79 9.29
C LYS A 242 20.23 9.63 8.83
N ASP A 243 20.03 9.22 7.57
CA ASP A 243 18.70 8.92 7.03
C ASP A 243 18.04 7.73 7.76
N ALA A 244 18.81 6.67 8.04
CA ALA A 244 18.33 5.52 8.81
C ALA A 244 17.86 5.91 10.22
N ALA A 245 18.64 6.77 10.90
CA ALA A 245 18.29 7.29 12.21
C ALA A 245 17.00 8.12 12.19
N GLN A 246 16.83 8.99 11.20
CA GLN A 246 15.62 9.78 11.06
C GLN A 246 14.41 8.88 10.74
N LEU A 247 14.55 7.96 9.78
CA LEU A 247 13.51 6.99 9.40
C LEU A 247 13.08 6.13 10.60
N LEU A 248 14.02 5.68 11.44
CA LEU A 248 13.71 4.95 12.66
C LEU A 248 12.83 5.79 13.61
N GLY A 249 13.13 7.09 13.75
CA GLY A 249 12.30 8.01 14.54
C GLY A 249 10.88 8.15 13.99
N GLU A 250 10.76 8.38 12.69
CA GLU A 250 9.48 8.55 11.96
C GLU A 250 8.60 7.30 12.06
N THR A 251 9.21 6.12 11.97
CA THR A 251 8.47 4.84 11.87
C THR A 251 8.39 4.05 13.17
N ARG A 252 8.96 4.56 14.27
CA ARG A 252 9.03 3.85 15.56
C ARG A 252 7.67 3.33 16.05
N GLU A 253 6.63 4.17 16.00
CA GLU A 253 5.30 3.78 16.46
C GLU A 253 4.65 2.77 15.51
N ILE A 254 4.86 2.91 14.20
CA ILE A 254 4.42 1.92 13.20
C ILE A 254 5.04 0.56 13.53
N ILE A 255 6.36 0.46 13.64
CA ILE A 255 7.07 -0.79 13.92
C ILE A 255 6.54 -1.45 15.20
N ARG A 256 6.33 -0.67 16.27
CA ARG A 256 5.76 -1.16 17.53
C ARG A 256 4.35 -1.73 17.34
N ARG A 257 3.53 -1.09 16.51
CA ARG A 257 2.17 -1.57 16.19
C ARG A 257 2.22 -2.85 15.37
N LEU A 258 3.04 -2.92 14.32
CA LEU A 258 3.17 -4.10 13.48
C LEU A 258 3.54 -5.34 14.30
N GLN A 259 4.48 -5.21 15.25
CA GLN A 259 4.86 -6.29 16.16
C GLN A 259 3.68 -6.80 17.01
N ARG A 260 2.80 -5.90 17.47
CA ARG A 260 1.62 -6.27 18.26
C ARG A 260 0.55 -6.98 17.45
N HIS A 261 0.39 -6.60 16.18
CA HIS A 261 -0.56 -7.24 15.26
C HIS A 261 -0.10 -8.64 14.84
N GLY A 262 1.08 -9.11 15.27
CA GLY A 262 1.55 -10.47 15.04
C GLY A 262 1.98 -10.68 13.59
N ILE A 263 3.29 -10.57 13.34
CA ILE A 263 3.84 -10.79 12.00
C ILE A 263 3.79 -12.29 11.69
N PRO A 264 3.22 -12.70 10.53
CA PRO A 264 3.22 -14.09 10.13
C PRO A 264 4.62 -14.70 10.04
N SER A 265 4.73 -16.00 10.31
CA SER A 265 6.00 -16.74 10.27
C SER A 265 6.39 -17.09 8.83
N MET A 266 6.57 -16.08 7.98
CA MET A 266 7.04 -16.19 6.60
C MET A 266 8.57 -16.17 6.54
N ASN A 267 9.15 -16.72 5.47
CA ASN A 267 10.57 -16.57 5.21
C ASN A 267 10.90 -15.07 5.01
N PRO A 268 11.92 -14.51 5.67
CA PRO A 268 12.30 -13.11 5.48
C PRO A 268 12.52 -12.70 4.01
N SER A 269 12.97 -13.62 3.15
CA SER A 269 13.11 -13.34 1.71
C SER A 269 11.78 -13.19 0.95
N ASP A 270 10.69 -13.70 1.51
CA ASP A 270 9.35 -13.65 0.91
C ASP A 270 8.54 -12.41 1.36
N MET A 271 8.87 -11.86 2.53
CA MET A 271 8.21 -10.68 3.12
C MET A 271 8.11 -9.44 2.20
N PRO A 272 9.06 -9.17 1.30
CA PRO A 272 8.95 -8.02 0.40
C PRO A 272 7.89 -8.17 -0.70
N PHE A 273 7.39 -9.39 -0.95
CA PHE A 273 6.63 -9.71 -2.15
C PHE A 273 5.15 -10.00 -1.84
N LEU A 274 4.25 -9.17 -2.40
CA LEU A 274 2.81 -9.25 -2.12
C LEU A 274 2.18 -10.59 -2.51
N ASP A 275 2.61 -11.21 -3.62
CA ASP A 275 2.17 -12.55 -4.02
C ASP A 275 2.52 -13.62 -2.97
N LYS A 276 3.69 -13.52 -2.33
CA LYS A 276 4.08 -14.44 -1.26
C LYS A 276 3.20 -14.32 -0.04
N TRP A 277 2.81 -13.09 0.34
CA TRP A 277 1.83 -12.88 1.40
C TRP A 277 0.48 -13.48 1.06
N CYS A 278 0.00 -13.25 -0.16
CA CYS A 278 -1.25 -13.84 -0.63
C CYS A 278 -1.19 -15.38 -0.60
N ALA A 279 -0.12 -15.97 -1.13
CA ALA A 279 0.09 -17.41 -1.16
C ALA A 279 0.18 -18.03 0.25
N TYR A 280 0.85 -17.35 1.19
CA TYR A 280 0.95 -17.78 2.58
C TYR A 280 -0.45 -17.98 3.20
N PHE A 281 -1.36 -17.03 2.99
CA PHE A 281 -2.71 -17.16 3.53
C PHE A 281 -3.60 -18.13 2.76
N THR A 282 -3.40 -18.29 1.45
CA THR A 282 -4.13 -19.31 0.68
C THR A 282 -3.76 -20.73 1.14
N ASN A 283 -2.49 -20.98 1.45
CA ASN A 283 -2.00 -22.29 1.89
C ASN A 283 -2.25 -22.57 3.39
N SER A 284 -2.64 -21.56 4.16
CA SER A 284 -2.91 -21.67 5.60
C SER A 284 -4.41 -21.78 5.93
N ARG A 285 -5.27 -21.88 4.90
CA ARG A 285 -6.71 -22.14 5.02
C ARG A 285 -7.00 -23.63 4.80
#